data_AF-A0A515EUF3-F1
#
_entry.id   AF-A0A515EUF3-F1
#
_cell.length_a   1.000
_cell.length_b   1.000
_cell.length_c   1.000
_cell.angle_alpha   90.00
_cell.angle_beta   90.00
_cell.angle_gamma   90.00
#
_symmetry.space_group_name_H-M   'P 1'
#
loop_
_entity.id
_entity.type
_entity.pdbx_description
1 polymer ?
#
loop_
_entity_poly.entity_id
_entity_poly.type
_entity_poly.pdbx_seq_one_letter_code
_entity_poly.pdbx_strand_id
1 'polypeptide(L)'
;MTTIARFDLKLDADDKDLLSRAASLMGTTMAGFVRSAAKEKAQILLEQESRVTLSKRDLLAFNAAIQGAFSPNPVLQSALKAASKVKRA
;
A
#
# COMPACT_ATOMS: atom_id res chain seq x y z
N MET A 1 -18.42 11.87 13.60
CA MET A 1 -17.46 12.85 14.15
C MET A 1 -16.09 12.49 13.60
N THR A 2 -15.45 13.37 12.82
CA THR A 2 -14.10 13.15 12.32
C THR A 2 -13.10 13.53 13.41
N THR A 3 -12.37 12.53 13.93
CA THR A 3 -11.31 12.76 14.93
C THR A 3 -10.13 13.43 14.24
N ILE A 4 -9.80 14.66 14.64
CA ILE A 4 -8.63 15.39 14.13
C ILE A 4 -7.40 14.93 14.93
N ALA A 5 -6.37 14.47 14.23
CA ALA A 5 -5.09 14.10 14.83
C ALA A 5 -4.01 15.12 14.42
N ARG A 6 -3.06 15.38 15.33
CA ARG A 6 -1.94 16.31 15.11
C ARG A 6 -0.70 15.54 14.68
N PHE A 7 0.05 16.11 13.74
CA PHE A 7 1.34 15.60 13.27
C PHE A 7 2.40 16.65 13.57
N ASP A 8 3.32 16.33 14.49
CA ASP A 8 4.42 17.20 14.87
C ASP A 8 5.74 16.65 14.30
N LEU A 9 6.54 17.53 13.70
CA LEU A 9 7.81 17.20 13.06
C LEU A 9 8.89 18.18 13.54
N LYS A 10 10.07 17.66 13.90
CA LYS A 10 11.27 18.47 14.12
C LYS A 10 12.11 18.45 12.85
N LEU A 11 12.58 19.62 12.45
CA LEU A 11 13.41 19.83 11.26
C LEU A 11 14.63 20.63 11.68
N ASP A 12 15.76 20.40 11.03
CA ASP A 12 16.87 21.33 11.09
C ASP A 12 16.56 22.60 10.26
N ALA A 13 17.49 23.55 10.28
CA ALA A 13 17.30 24.83 9.62
C ALA A 13 17.26 24.69 8.09
N ASP A 14 18.05 23.78 7.54
CA ASP A 14 18.22 23.61 6.09
C ASP A 14 16.97 22.94 5.49
N ASP A 15 16.48 21.87 6.12
CA ASP A 15 15.24 21.21 5.73
C ASP A 15 14.04 22.15 5.83
N LYS A 16 14.00 22.99 6.87
CA LYS A 16 12.93 23.98 7.03
C LYS A 16 12.95 25.03 5.92
N ASP A 17 14.12 25.54 5.54
CA ASP A 17 14.24 26.52 4.45
C ASP A 17 13.85 25.89 3.10
N LEU A 18 14.31 24.67 2.84
CA LEU A 18 13.97 23.90 1.65
C LEU A 18 12.46 23.71 1.51
N LEU A 19 11.80 23.21 2.56
CA LEU A 19 10.36 22.96 2.56
C LEU A 19 9.56 24.26 2.48
N SER A 20 10.03 25.33 3.12
CA SER A 20 9.39 26.64 3.05
C SER A 20 9.40 27.18 1.62
N ARG A 21 10.56 27.13 0.93
CA ARG A 21 10.68 27.57 -0.47
C ARG A 21 9.80 26.75 -1.40
N ALA A 22 9.78 25.43 -1.25
CA ALA A 22 8.93 24.55 -2.04
C ALA A 22 7.44 24.85 -1.83
N ALA A 23 7.02 25.09 -0.58
CA ALA A 23 5.66 25.49 -0.26
C ALA A 23 5.28 26.84 -0.88
N SER A 24 6.20 27.83 -0.85
CA SER A 24 6.01 29.13 -1.52
C SER A 24 5.82 28.98 -3.03
N LEU A 25 6.62 28.13 -3.69
CA LEU A 25 6.48 27.86 -5.14
C LEU A 25 5.14 27.18 -5.48
N MET A 26 4.66 26.30 -4.61
CA MET A 26 3.35 25.66 -4.76
C MET A 26 2.17 26.57 -4.35
N GLY A 27 2.44 27.76 -3.78
CA GLY A 27 1.41 28.69 -3.32
C GLY A 27 0.63 28.19 -2.11
N THR A 28 1.26 27.38 -1.24
CA THR A 28 0.62 26.79 -0.05
C THR A 28 1.43 27.05 1.22
N THR A 29 0.84 26.73 2.38
CA THR A 29 1.56 26.77 3.65
C THR A 29 2.55 25.60 3.74
N MET A 30 3.64 25.76 4.49
CA MET A 30 4.61 24.67 4.70
C MET A 30 3.95 23.39 5.24
N ALA A 31 3.01 23.53 6.19
CA ALA A 31 2.24 22.38 6.70
C ALA A 31 1.34 21.74 5.62
N GLY A 32 0.72 22.57 4.77
CA GLY A 32 -0.07 22.10 3.63
C GLY A 32 0.78 21.33 2.61
N PHE A 33 1.96 21.86 2.28
CA PHE A 33 2.93 21.21 1.41
C PHE A 33 3.36 19.85 1.97
N VAL A 34 3.85 19.82 3.22
CA VAL A 34 4.31 18.58 3.87
C VAL A 34 3.19 17.55 3.95
N ARG A 35 1.97 17.97 4.30
CA ARG A 35 0.81 17.07 4.34
C ARG A 35 0.49 16.47 2.97
N SER A 36 0.51 17.29 1.91
CA SER A 36 0.23 16.83 0.55
C SER A 36 1.29 15.85 0.07
N ALA A 37 2.57 16.21 0.21
CA ALA A 37 3.69 15.38 -0.19
C ALA A 37 3.73 14.04 0.57
N ALA A 38 3.49 14.06 1.89
CA ALA A 38 3.43 12.85 2.70
C ALA A 38 2.27 11.94 2.27
N LYS A 39 1.09 12.51 1.97
CA LYS A 39 -0.07 11.74 1.51
C LYS A 39 0.19 11.12 0.14
N GLU A 40 0.72 11.88 -0.81
CA GLU A 40 1.06 11.40 -2.15
C GLU A 40 2.07 10.25 -2.07
N LYS A 41 3.16 10.43 -1.30
CA LYS A 41 4.17 9.39 -1.14
C LYS A 41 3.59 8.13 -0.49
N ALA A 42 2.75 8.28 0.53
CA ALA A 42 2.08 7.16 1.18
C ALA A 42 1.17 6.39 0.20
N GLN A 43 0.41 7.10 -0.65
CA GLN A 43 -0.43 6.47 -1.67
C GLN A 43 0.40 5.68 -2.68
N ILE A 44 1.49 6.27 -3.18
CA ILE A 44 2.40 5.59 -4.11
C ILE A 44 2.97 4.30 -3.49
N LEU A 45 3.40 4.35 -2.23
CA LEU A 45 3.96 3.18 -1.54
C LEU A 45 2.91 2.08 -1.33
N LEU A 46 1.70 2.45 -0.90
CA LEU A 46 0.61 1.49 -0.71
C LEU A 46 0.16 0.88 -2.05
N GLU A 47 0.14 1.67 -3.12
CA GLU A 47 -0.13 1.16 -4.45
C GLU A 47 0.96 0.21 -4.95
N GLN A 48 2.23 0.54 -4.73
CA GLN A 48 3.34 -0.32 -5.10
C GLN A 48 3.30 -1.67 -4.38
N GLU A 49 3.01 -1.67 -3.08
CA GLU A 49 2.91 -2.90 -2.29
C GLU A 49 1.67 -3.73 -2.64
N SER A 50 0.54 -3.09 -2.91
CA SER A 50 -0.71 -3.79 -3.25
C SER A 50 -0.76 -4.31 -4.69
N ARG A 51 0.14 -3.83 -5.56
CA ARG A 51 0.21 -4.26 -6.97
C ARG A 51 1.07 -5.51 -7.12
N VAL A 52 0.42 -6.63 -7.40
CA VAL A 52 1.12 -7.81 -7.94
C VAL A 52 1.47 -7.54 -9.40
N THR A 53 2.74 -7.23 -9.67
CA THR A 53 3.23 -7.07 -11.03
C THR A 53 3.60 -8.46 -11.58
N LEU A 54 2.88 -8.92 -12.60
CA LEU A 54 3.16 -10.19 -13.26
C LEU A 54 3.98 -9.98 -14.54
N SER A 55 4.98 -10.82 -14.76
CA SER A 55 5.61 -10.90 -16.09
C SER A 55 4.61 -11.45 -17.11
N LYS A 56 4.87 -11.28 -18.41
CA LYS A 56 4.00 -11.83 -19.47
C LYS A 56 3.76 -13.35 -19.29
N ARG A 57 4.79 -14.09 -18.89
CA ARG A 57 4.70 -15.53 -18.64
C ARG A 57 3.78 -15.81 -17.45
N ASP A 58 3.95 -15.07 -16.36
CA ASP A 58 3.18 -15.30 -15.14
C ASP A 58 1.72 -14.87 -15.32
N LEU A 59 1.45 -13.84 -16.13
CA LEU A 59 0.10 -13.45 -16.53
C LEU A 59 -0.60 -14.54 -17.35
N LEU A 60 0.09 -15.17 -18.30
CA LEU A 60 -0.46 -16.28 -19.09
C LEU A 60 -0.75 -17.50 -18.20
N ALA A 61 0.17 -17.85 -17.30
CA ALA A 61 -0.03 -18.93 -16.34
C ALA A 61 -1.20 -18.64 -15.39
N PHE A 62 -1.30 -17.40 -14.91
CA PHE A 62 -2.40 -16.95 -14.06
C PHE A 62 -3.75 -17.01 -14.78
N ASN A 63 -3.82 -16.54 -16.03
CA ASN A 63 -5.05 -16.59 -16.82
C ASN A 63 -5.48 -18.03 -17.11
N ALA A 64 -4.54 -18.92 -17.44
CA ALA A 64 -4.82 -20.36 -17.59
C ALA A 64 -5.33 -20.99 -16.30
N ALA A 65 -4.77 -20.59 -15.14
CA ALA A 65 -5.22 -21.07 -13.83
C ALA A 65 -6.62 -20.60 -13.45
N ILE A 66 -7.02 -19.38 -13.81
CA ILE A 66 -8.39 -18.86 -13.59
C ILE A 66 -9.41 -19.57 -14.49
N GLN A 67 -9.04 -19.86 -15.74
CA GLN A 67 -9.93 -20.53 -16.70
C GLN A 67 -10.08 -22.03 -16.39
N GLY A 68 -9.10 -22.64 -15.73
CA GLY A 68 -9.13 -24.04 -15.34
C GLY A 68 -10.01 -24.31 -14.10
N ALA A 69 -10.51 -25.53 -13.99
CA ALA A 69 -11.17 -25.99 -12.77
C ALA A 69 -10.15 -26.12 -11.62
N PHE A 70 -10.49 -25.59 -10.45
CA PHE A 70 -9.64 -25.71 -9.26
C PHE A 70 -9.55 -27.17 -8.79
N SER A 71 -8.39 -27.80 -9.00
CA SER A 71 -8.09 -29.16 -8.50
C SER A 71 -6.93 -29.09 -7.50
N PRO A 72 -7.22 -29.01 -6.18
CA PRO A 72 -6.18 -28.89 -5.16
C PRO A 72 -5.35 -30.17 -5.06
N ASN A 73 -4.04 -30.03 -4.90
CA ASN A 73 -3.15 -31.17 -4.69
C ASN A 73 -3.42 -31.87 -3.31
N PRO A 74 -2.92 -33.10 -3.08
CA PRO A 74 -3.20 -33.85 -1.85
C PRO A 74 -2.79 -33.13 -0.55
N VAL A 75 -1.72 -32.32 -0.60
CA VAL A 75 -1.24 -31.53 0.54
C VAL A 75 -2.23 -30.42 0.87
N LEU A 76 -2.70 -29.67 -0.14
CA LEU A 76 -3.67 -28.60 0.01
C LEU A 76 -5.04 -29.13 0.44
N GLN A 77 -5.46 -30.28 -0.09
CA GLN A 77 -6.68 -30.97 0.38
C GLN A 77 -6.60 -31.33 1.86
N SER A 78 -5.46 -31.83 2.32
CA SER A 78 -5.25 -32.18 3.73
C SER A 78 -5.27 -30.93 4.62
N ALA A 79 -4.65 -29.82 4.17
CA ALA A 79 -4.69 -28.54 4.85
C ALA A 79 -6.11 -27.96 4.94
N LEU A 80 -6.90 -28.02 3.85
CA LEU A 80 -8.30 -27.58 3.84
C LEU A 80 -9.16 -28.38 4.84
N LYS A 81 -8.97 -29.70 4.91
CA LYS A 81 -9.64 -30.57 5.90
C LYS A 81 -9.23 -30.28 7.34
N ALA A 82 -7.99 -29.83 7.57
CA ALA A 82 -7.54 -29.41 8.89
C ALA A 82 -8.12 -28.05 9.28
N ALA A 83 -8.14 -27.09 8.35
CA ALA A 83 -8.68 -25.75 8.57
C ALA A 83 -10.19 -25.78 8.88
N SER A 84 -10.97 -26.65 8.23
CA SER A 84 -12.41 -26.77 8.50
C SER A 84 -12.75 -27.31 9.89
N LYS A 85 -11.79 -27.97 10.56
CA LYS A 85 -11.94 -28.47 11.94
C LYS A 85 -11.64 -27.39 12.99
N VAL A 86 -10.99 -26.29 12.60
CA VAL A 86 -10.76 -25.15 13.49
C VAL A 86 -12.02 -24.29 13.47
N LYS A 87 -12.91 -24.49 14.45
CA LYS A 87 -14.02 -23.55 14.71
C LYS A 87 -13.41 -22.17 14.91
N ARG A 88 -13.70 -21.24 14.00
CA ARG A 88 -13.46 -19.81 14.26
C ARG A 88 -14.37 -19.42 15.42
N ALA A 89 -13.77 -18.95 16.51
CA ALA A 89 -14.47 -18.37 17.66
C ALA A 89 -15.14 -17.05 17.27
#